data_AF-A0A0M2VBB5-F1
#
_entry.id   AF-A0A0M2VBB5-F1
#
_cell.length_a   1.000
_cell.length_b   1.000
_cell.length_c   1.000
_cell.angle_alpha   90.00
_cell.angle_beta   90.00
_cell.angle_gamma   90.00
#
_symmetry.space_group_name_H-M   'P 1'
#
loop_
_entity.id
_entity.type
_entity.pdbx_description
1 polymer ?
#
loop_
_entity_poly.entity_id
_entity_poly.type
_entity_poly.pdbx_seq_one_letter_code
_entity_poly.pdbx_strand_id
1 'polypeptide(L)'
;MTKSKKKENSSLIDVRLNDIQGIHPAIQNAVATTADLIYASAPDDYSELAIHYLLNLHPIHVAKLEGQLHVIAGFRSYELACLRLYEEAQLTCIMHSGLASEELSDIAIIDIAGSPIMHSLGPKYVQQLQTLAQSFSHRASLLFPKLKSIRRIRGQKKSSD
;
A
#
# COMPACT_ATOMS: atom_id res chain seq x y z
N MET A 1 -17.23 25.48 -18.52
CA MET A 1 -16.68 24.91 -17.27
C MET A 1 -15.25 24.48 -17.54
N THR A 2 -14.30 25.27 -17.06
CA THR A 2 -12.86 25.03 -17.22
C THR A 2 -12.45 23.78 -16.44
N LYS A 3 -11.98 22.75 -17.15
CA LYS A 3 -11.23 21.65 -16.54
C LYS A 3 -9.94 22.27 -16.01
N SER A 4 -9.93 22.61 -14.71
CA SER A 4 -8.71 22.99 -14.02
C SER A 4 -7.72 21.84 -14.18
N LYS A 5 -6.60 22.07 -14.86
CA LYS A 5 -5.50 21.10 -14.96
C LYS A 5 -5.03 20.86 -13.51
N LYS A 6 -5.45 19.73 -12.92
CA LYS A 6 -4.96 19.29 -11.61
C LYS A 6 -3.44 19.18 -11.76
N LYS A 7 -2.70 20.07 -11.08
CA LYS A 7 -1.24 20.09 -11.10
C LYS A 7 -0.79 18.71 -10.61
N GLU A 8 0.12 18.06 -11.33
CA GLU A 8 0.70 16.81 -10.85
C GLU A 8 1.45 17.13 -9.57
N ASN A 9 0.91 16.67 -8.45
CA ASN A 9 1.40 16.94 -7.10
C ASN A 9 2.47 15.92 -6.66
N SER A 10 3.02 15.16 -7.61
CA SER A 10 3.96 14.07 -7.36
C SER A 10 5.26 14.21 -8.16
N SER A 11 6.38 13.84 -7.55
CA SER A 11 7.70 13.82 -8.18
C SER A 11 8.48 12.58 -7.76
N LEU A 12 9.35 12.06 -8.62
CA LEU A 12 10.33 11.04 -8.25
C LEU A 12 11.48 11.69 -7.45
N ILE A 13 11.88 11.04 -6.36
CA ILE A 13 13.02 11.45 -5.55
C ILE A 13 13.84 10.22 -5.17
N ASP A 14 15.16 10.38 -5.08
CA ASP A 14 16.03 9.35 -4.51
C ASP A 14 16.27 9.67 -3.04
N VAL A 15 16.04 8.67 -2.18
CA VAL A 15 16.12 8.80 -0.72
C VAL A 15 16.91 7.63 -0.16
N ARG A 16 17.57 7.84 0.97
CA ARG A 16 18.09 6.72 1.75
C ARG A 16 16.95 6.12 2.56
N LEU A 17 16.98 4.81 2.77
CA LEU A 17 15.94 4.13 3.52
C LEU A 17 15.77 4.69 4.95
N ASN A 18 16.87 5.05 5.60
CA ASN A 18 16.87 5.66 6.94
C ASN A 18 16.37 7.12 7.00
N ASP A 19 16.24 7.81 5.85
CA ASP A 19 15.64 9.16 5.81
C ASP A 19 14.11 9.10 6.01
N ILE A 20 13.49 7.91 5.86
CA ILE A 20 12.06 7.70 5.99
C ILE A 20 11.69 7.38 7.45
N GLN A 21 10.94 8.28 8.08
CA GLN A 21 10.55 8.21 9.51
C GLN A 21 9.35 7.28 9.79
N GLY A 22 9.12 6.28 8.93
CA GLY A 22 8.01 5.35 9.04
C GLY A 22 6.70 5.83 8.42
N ILE A 23 5.57 5.28 8.87
CA ILE A 23 4.23 5.54 8.31
C ILE A 23 3.70 6.91 8.76
N HIS A 24 3.03 7.63 7.87
CA HIS A 24 2.46 8.94 8.18
C HIS A 24 1.39 8.83 9.29
N PRO A 25 1.44 9.65 10.37
CA PRO A 25 0.56 9.52 11.54
C PRO A 25 -0.94 9.52 11.21
N ALA A 26 -1.38 10.33 10.25
CA ALA A 26 -2.79 10.43 9.86
C ALA A 26 -3.42 9.12 9.33
N ILE A 27 -2.60 8.17 8.85
CA ILE A 27 -3.05 6.90 8.28
C ILE A 27 -2.54 5.69 9.09
N GLN A 28 -1.73 5.91 10.12
CA GLN A 28 -1.07 4.86 10.89
C GLN A 28 -2.06 3.84 11.45
N ASN A 29 -3.21 4.30 11.95
CA ASN A 29 -4.25 3.42 12.47
C ASN A 29 -4.82 2.49 11.38
N ALA A 30 -5.07 3.02 10.17
CA ALA A 30 -5.61 2.23 9.06
C ALA A 30 -4.61 1.17 8.58
N VAL A 31 -3.31 1.50 8.57
CA VAL A 31 -2.25 0.54 8.23
C VAL A 31 -2.11 -0.51 9.33
N ALA A 32 -2.13 -0.11 10.61
CA ALA A 32 -1.99 -0.99 11.75
C ALA A 32 -3.10 -2.06 11.81
N THR A 33 -4.34 -1.71 11.50
CA THR A 33 -5.45 -2.68 11.44
C THR A 33 -5.28 -3.74 10.36
N THR A 34 -4.37 -3.51 9.42
CA THR A 34 -4.05 -4.41 8.30
C THR A 34 -2.65 -5.00 8.38
N ALA A 35 -1.93 -4.79 9.50
CA ALA A 35 -0.60 -5.35 9.71
C ALA A 35 -0.62 -6.89 9.80
N ASP A 36 -1.74 -7.49 10.24
CA ASP A 36 -1.91 -8.94 10.33
C ASP A 36 -2.18 -9.62 8.97
N LEU A 37 -2.14 -8.85 7.86
CA LEU A 37 -2.25 -9.44 6.53
C LEU A 37 -0.98 -10.22 6.20
N ILE A 38 -1.12 -11.54 6.19
CA ILE A 38 -0.05 -12.46 5.77
C ILE A 38 -0.12 -12.60 4.26
N TYR A 39 0.94 -12.13 3.58
CA TYR A 39 1.13 -12.32 2.16
C TYR A 39 1.71 -13.72 1.85
N ALA A 40 1.49 -14.21 0.63
CA ALA A 40 1.98 -15.51 0.22
C ALA A 40 3.51 -15.54 0.11
N SER A 41 4.12 -14.42 -0.29
CA SER A 41 5.57 -14.27 -0.29
C SER A 41 6.09 -13.73 1.05
N ALA A 42 7.01 -14.48 1.64
CA ALA A 42 7.76 -14.08 2.83
C ALA A 42 8.92 -13.14 2.45
N PRO A 43 9.39 -12.28 3.36
CA PRO A 43 10.55 -11.42 3.10
C PRO A 43 11.80 -12.19 2.65
N ASP A 44 12.02 -13.38 3.20
CA ASP A 44 13.16 -14.23 2.87
C ASP A 44 13.10 -14.88 1.47
N ASP A 45 11.93 -14.84 0.82
CA ASP A 45 11.79 -15.30 -0.56
C ASP A 45 12.45 -14.33 -1.57
N TYR A 46 12.83 -13.14 -1.12
CA TYR A 46 13.43 -12.09 -1.96
C TYR A 46 14.94 -11.94 -1.70
N SER A 47 15.71 -12.00 -2.78
CA SER A 47 17.08 -11.47 -2.79
C SER A 47 17.07 -9.94 -2.77
N GLU A 48 18.16 -9.33 -2.34
CA GLU A 48 18.35 -7.87 -2.37
C GLU A 48 18.08 -7.29 -3.77
N LEU A 49 18.61 -7.93 -4.82
CA LEU A 49 18.38 -7.53 -6.20
C LEU A 49 16.89 -7.61 -6.60
N ALA A 50 16.18 -8.65 -6.16
CA ALA A 50 14.76 -8.80 -6.43
C ALA A 50 13.94 -7.68 -5.77
N ILE A 51 14.33 -7.25 -4.57
CA ILE A 51 13.71 -6.10 -3.90
C ILE A 51 13.93 -4.82 -4.71
N HIS A 52 15.13 -4.55 -5.21
CA HIS A 52 15.35 -3.36 -6.06
C HIS A 52 14.47 -3.37 -7.31
N TYR A 53 14.30 -4.52 -7.99
CA TYR A 53 13.38 -4.61 -9.13
C TYR A 53 11.92 -4.44 -8.72
N LEU A 54 11.51 -5.00 -7.58
CA LEU A 54 10.17 -4.82 -7.03
C LEU A 54 9.88 -3.34 -6.77
N LEU A 55 10.82 -2.61 -6.17
CA LEU A 55 10.68 -1.18 -5.86
C LEU A 55 10.57 -0.31 -7.12
N ASN A 56 11.12 -0.74 -8.25
CA ASN A 56 10.91 -0.05 -9.52
C ASN A 56 9.50 -0.27 -10.10
N LEU A 57 8.88 -1.42 -9.83
CA LEU A 57 7.53 -1.76 -10.30
C LEU A 57 6.44 -1.26 -9.34
N HIS A 58 6.72 -1.27 -8.05
CA HIS A 58 5.83 -0.88 -6.96
C HIS A 58 6.58 0.02 -5.98
N PRO A 59 6.81 1.30 -6.37
CA PRO A 59 7.62 2.22 -5.59
C PRO A 59 6.98 2.55 -4.25
N ILE A 60 7.81 3.00 -3.30
CA ILE A 60 7.33 3.53 -2.04
C ILE A 60 6.84 4.97 -2.29
N HIS A 61 5.65 5.29 -1.77
CA HIS A 61 5.09 6.63 -1.87
C HIS A 61 5.29 7.34 -0.53
N VAL A 62 5.80 8.56 -0.58
CA VAL A 62 6.09 9.36 0.61
C VAL A 62 5.43 10.74 0.55
N ALA A 63 5.17 11.32 1.71
CA ALA A 63 4.80 12.72 1.87
C ALA A 63 5.64 13.37 2.98
N LYS A 64 5.79 14.70 2.92
CA LYS A 64 6.48 15.46 3.97
C LYS A 64 5.51 15.88 5.07
N LEU A 65 5.88 15.62 6.32
CA LEU A 65 5.26 16.17 7.52
C LEU A 65 6.37 16.77 8.39
N GLU A 66 6.24 18.05 8.76
CA GLU A 66 7.23 18.72 9.63
C GLU A 66 8.69 18.58 9.17
N GLY A 67 8.91 18.56 7.85
CA GLY A 67 10.23 18.41 7.24
C GLY A 67 10.72 16.97 7.09
N GLN A 68 10.03 15.99 7.67
CA GLN A 68 10.37 14.57 7.63
C GLN A 68 9.59 13.83 6.56
N LEU A 69 10.19 12.77 6.00
CA LEU A 69 9.55 11.90 5.01
C LEU A 69 8.80 10.77 5.70
N HIS A 70 7.54 10.58 5.33
CA HIS A 70 6.71 9.49 5.84
C HIS A 70 6.05 8.72 4.71
N VAL A 71 5.94 7.40 4.89
CA VAL A 71 5.27 6.48 3.96
C VAL A 71 3.77 6.70 3.97
N ILE A 72 3.19 6.79 2.77
CA ILE A 72 1.75 6.96 2.55
C ILE A 72 1.12 5.88 1.66
N ALA A 73 1.93 5.13 0.92
CA ALA A 73 1.57 3.92 0.16
C ALA A 73 2.84 3.13 -0.22
N GLY A 74 2.67 1.92 -0.75
CA GLY A 74 3.74 0.96 -0.92
C GLY A 74 4.13 0.32 0.41
N PHE A 75 3.18 0.09 1.34
CA PHE A 75 3.51 -0.35 2.70
C PHE A 75 4.27 -1.68 2.71
N ARG A 76 3.83 -2.65 1.90
CA ARG A 76 4.53 -3.95 1.78
C ARG A 76 5.90 -3.79 1.12
N SER A 77 6.03 -2.92 0.12
CA SER A 77 7.32 -2.59 -0.50
C SER A 77 8.30 -1.99 0.53
N TYR A 78 7.82 -1.08 1.37
CA TYR A 78 8.60 -0.47 2.45
C TYR A 78 9.02 -1.50 3.51
N GLU A 79 8.09 -2.34 3.96
CA GLU A 79 8.40 -3.42 4.91
C GLU A 79 9.48 -4.37 4.37
N LEU A 80 9.35 -4.81 3.11
CA LEU A 80 10.34 -5.67 2.47
C LEU A 80 11.71 -4.96 2.35
N ALA A 81 11.71 -3.66 2.03
CA ALA A 81 12.94 -2.87 1.98
C ALA A 81 13.62 -2.81 3.36
N CYS A 82 12.88 -2.48 4.42
CA CYS A 82 13.38 -2.46 5.80
C CYS A 82 13.95 -3.81 6.27
N LEU A 83 13.37 -4.92 5.82
CA LEU A 83 13.79 -6.25 6.25
C LEU A 83 14.96 -6.82 5.44
N ARG A 84 15.19 -6.34 4.22
CA ARG A 84 16.11 -6.98 3.26
C ARG A 84 17.23 -6.09 2.75
N LEU A 85 17.09 -4.77 2.86
CA LEU A 85 18.10 -3.82 2.42
C LEU A 85 18.82 -3.21 3.63
N TYR A 86 20.03 -2.70 3.40
CA TYR A 86 20.76 -1.90 4.38
C TYR A 86 20.09 -0.53 4.58
N GLU A 87 20.20 0.03 5.78
CA GLU A 87 19.60 1.33 6.15
C GLU A 87 20.04 2.50 5.24
N GLU A 88 21.25 2.42 4.68
CA GLU A 88 21.83 3.42 3.77
C GLU A 88 21.49 3.16 2.29
N ALA A 89 20.71 2.11 1.98
CA ALA A 89 20.33 1.80 0.61
C ALA A 89 19.56 2.97 -0.02
N GLN A 90 19.96 3.34 -1.25
CA GLN A 90 19.28 4.38 -2.02
C GLN A 90 18.11 3.76 -2.80
N LEU A 91 16.95 4.39 -2.67
CA LEU A 91 15.69 3.94 -3.25
C LEU A 91 15.01 5.11 -3.94
N THR A 92 14.45 4.88 -5.13
CA THR A 92 13.59 5.86 -5.78
C THR A 92 12.17 5.76 -5.22
N CYS A 93 11.67 6.87 -4.69
CA CYS A 93 10.33 7.01 -4.13
C CYS A 93 9.49 8.00 -4.93
N ILE A 94 8.16 7.89 -4.84
CA ILE A 94 7.24 8.91 -5.34
C ILE A 94 6.89 9.85 -4.17
N MET A 95 7.38 11.08 -4.20
CA MET A 95 7.03 12.11 -3.24
C MET A 95 5.77 12.85 -3.67
N HIS A 96 4.80 12.93 -2.77
CA HIS A 96 3.58 13.71 -2.93
C HIS A 96 3.66 15.01 -2.12
N SER A 97 3.14 16.10 -2.69
CA SER A 97 3.15 17.43 -2.10
C SER A 97 1.75 18.05 -2.12
N GLY A 98 1.42 18.83 -1.08
CA GLY A 98 0.14 19.54 -1.01
C GLY A 98 -1.10 18.62 -0.98
N LEU A 99 -0.97 17.40 -0.46
CA LEU A 99 -2.11 16.49 -0.30
C LEU A 99 -3.02 16.95 0.84
N ALA A 100 -4.33 16.93 0.61
CA ALA A 100 -5.29 17.01 1.71
C ALA A 100 -5.25 15.72 2.55
N SER A 101 -5.63 15.81 3.83
CA SER A 101 -5.70 14.63 4.73
C SER A 101 -6.60 13.51 4.18
N GLU A 102 -7.64 13.90 3.44
CA GLU A 102 -8.55 12.98 2.78
C GLU A 102 -7.88 12.22 1.61
N GLU A 103 -7.05 12.91 0.82
CA GLU A 103 -6.30 12.31 -0.30
C GLU A 103 -5.23 11.34 0.23
N LEU A 104 -4.57 11.67 1.34
CA LEU A 104 -3.66 10.76 2.05
C LEU A 104 -4.35 9.44 2.43
N SER A 105 -5.55 9.55 3.00
CA SER A 105 -6.34 8.38 3.42
C SER A 105 -6.76 7.54 2.22
N ASP A 106 -7.19 8.17 1.12
CA ASP A 106 -7.58 7.47 -0.10
C ASP A 106 -6.41 6.70 -0.71
N ILE A 107 -5.23 7.31 -0.79
CA ILE A 107 -4.00 6.67 -1.30
C ILE A 107 -3.65 5.44 -0.46
N ALA A 108 -3.61 5.59 0.87
CA ALA A 108 -3.29 4.49 1.78
C ALA A 108 -4.28 3.33 1.66
N ILE A 109 -5.58 3.63 1.60
CA ILE A 109 -6.64 2.64 1.44
C ILE A 109 -6.51 1.88 0.11
N ILE A 110 -6.22 2.60 -0.97
CA ILE A 110 -6.02 2.00 -2.29
C ILE A 110 -4.83 1.04 -2.27
N ASP A 111 -3.73 1.43 -1.65
CA ASP A 111 -2.54 0.58 -1.50
C ASP A 111 -2.82 -0.68 -0.68
N ILE A 112 -3.48 -0.55 0.47
CA ILE A 112 -3.87 -1.68 1.33
C ILE A 112 -4.79 -2.65 0.56
N ALA A 113 -5.77 -2.13 -0.17
CA ALA A 113 -6.70 -2.94 -0.97
C ALA A 113 -6.04 -3.59 -2.19
N GLY A 114 -5.06 -2.92 -2.78
CA GLY A 114 -4.35 -3.36 -3.98
C GLY A 114 -3.19 -4.31 -3.70
N SER A 115 -2.53 -4.20 -2.54
CA SER A 115 -1.38 -5.01 -2.16
C SER A 115 -1.63 -6.53 -2.27
N PRO A 116 -2.80 -7.07 -1.87
CA PRO A 116 -3.17 -8.47 -2.13
C PRO A 116 -3.11 -8.92 -3.59
N ILE A 117 -3.32 -8.02 -4.55
CA ILE A 117 -3.25 -8.34 -5.99
C ILE A 117 -1.80 -8.55 -6.40
N MET A 118 -0.88 -7.76 -5.86
CA MET A 118 0.55 -7.79 -6.19
C MET A 118 1.29 -8.90 -5.45
N HIS A 119 1.00 -9.08 -4.16
CA HIS A 119 1.77 -9.98 -3.29
C HIS A 119 1.08 -11.32 -3.03
N SER A 120 -0.16 -11.49 -3.50
CA SER A 120 -1.06 -12.61 -3.16
C SER A 120 -1.29 -12.76 -1.65
N LEU A 121 -2.51 -13.10 -1.25
CA LEU A 121 -2.79 -13.44 0.14
C LEU A 121 -2.32 -14.85 0.45
N GLY A 122 -1.81 -15.04 1.66
CA GLY A 122 -1.39 -16.34 2.16
C GLY A 122 -2.57 -17.30 2.42
N PRO A 123 -2.33 -18.43 3.10
CA PRO A 123 -3.29 -19.55 3.24
C PRO A 123 -4.59 -19.20 3.98
N LYS A 124 -4.74 -17.99 4.53
CA LYS A 124 -5.95 -17.47 5.20
C LYS A 124 -6.66 -16.37 4.40
N TYR A 125 -6.59 -16.42 3.08
CA TYR A 125 -7.12 -15.39 2.18
C TYR A 125 -8.56 -14.95 2.51
N VAL A 126 -9.46 -15.86 2.87
CA VAL A 126 -10.86 -15.51 3.21
C VAL A 126 -10.95 -14.63 4.47
N GLN A 127 -10.24 -15.00 5.54
CA GLN A 127 -10.22 -14.22 6.78
C GLN A 127 -9.55 -12.87 6.57
N GLN A 128 -8.45 -12.84 5.81
CA GLN A 128 -7.74 -11.60 5.47
C GLN A 128 -8.58 -10.65 4.61
N LEU A 129 -9.36 -11.19 3.66
CA LEU A 129 -10.32 -10.40 2.89
C LEU A 129 -11.46 -9.86 3.77
N GLN A 130 -11.85 -10.58 4.83
CA GLN A 130 -12.80 -10.08 5.82
C GLN A 130 -12.19 -8.96 6.68
N THR A 131 -10.95 -9.12 7.16
CA THR A 131 -10.21 -8.08 7.90
C THR A 131 -10.08 -6.82 7.05
N LEU A 132 -9.70 -6.95 5.78
CA LEU A 132 -9.67 -5.86 4.82
C LEU A 132 -11.03 -5.16 4.71
N ALA A 133 -12.10 -5.93 4.44
CA ALA A 133 -13.45 -5.39 4.29
C ALA A 133 -13.97 -4.68 5.56
N GLN A 134 -13.57 -5.12 6.75
CA GLN A 134 -13.94 -4.51 8.04
C GLN A 134 -13.11 -3.27 8.37
N SER A 135 -11.83 -3.26 7.98
CA SER A 135 -10.91 -2.13 8.21
C SER A 135 -11.18 -0.97 7.27
N PHE A 136 -11.79 -1.25 6.11
CA PHE A 136 -12.13 -0.27 5.11
C PHE A 136 -13.31 0.62 5.54
N SER A 137 -13.06 1.93 5.60
CA SER A 137 -14.08 2.94 5.82
C SER A 137 -15.17 2.92 4.72
N HIS A 138 -16.29 3.63 4.95
CA HIS A 138 -17.31 3.82 3.92
C HIS A 138 -16.69 4.34 2.60
N ARG A 139 -15.66 5.18 2.68
CA ARG A 139 -14.99 5.79 1.53
C ARG A 139 -14.23 4.77 0.68
N ALA A 140 -13.49 3.85 1.31
CA ALA A 140 -12.85 2.72 0.62
C ALA A 140 -13.86 1.86 -0.17
N SER A 141 -15.03 1.66 0.43
CA SER A 141 -16.17 0.97 -0.15
C SER A 141 -16.78 1.67 -1.38
N LEU A 142 -16.53 2.97 -1.57
CA LEU A 142 -16.89 3.71 -2.78
C LEU A 142 -15.85 3.54 -3.89
N LEU A 143 -14.56 3.53 -3.51
CA LEU A 143 -13.44 3.33 -4.44
C LEU A 143 -13.37 1.88 -4.95
N PHE A 144 -13.75 0.91 -4.11
CA PHE A 144 -13.77 -0.51 -4.43
C PHE A 144 -15.15 -1.12 -4.18
N PRO A 145 -16.18 -0.78 -4.99
CA PRO A 145 -17.56 -1.18 -4.75
C PRO A 145 -17.76 -2.70 -4.73
N LYS A 146 -16.87 -3.45 -5.38
CA LYS A 146 -16.89 -4.91 -5.44
C LYS A 146 -16.32 -5.60 -4.19
N LEU A 147 -15.56 -4.89 -3.32
CA LEU A 147 -15.09 -5.46 -2.04
C LEU A 147 -16.25 -5.75 -1.07
N LYS A 148 -17.39 -5.05 -1.21
CA LYS A 148 -18.62 -5.35 -0.47
C LYS A 148 -19.20 -6.74 -0.78
N SER A 149 -18.84 -7.32 -1.93
CA SER A 149 -19.38 -8.60 -2.40
C SER A 149 -18.45 -9.76 -2.02
N ILE A 150 -18.43 -10.12 -0.73
CA ILE A 150 -17.75 -11.33 -0.21
C ILE A 150 -18.25 -12.61 -0.93
N ARG A 151 -19.42 -12.55 -1.60
CA ARG A 151 -20.00 -13.66 -2.38
C ARG A 151 -19.13 -14.18 -3.52
N ARG A 152 -18.16 -13.41 -4.05
CA ARG A 152 -17.28 -13.90 -5.14
C ARG A 152 -16.12 -14.77 -4.67
N ILE A 153 -15.72 -14.67 -3.40
CA ILE A 153 -14.56 -15.36 -2.81
C ILE A 153 -14.93 -16.81 -2.43
N ARG A 154 -16.19 -17.04 -2.05
CA ARG A 154 -16.78 -18.37 -2.10
C ARG A 154 -17.00 -18.66 -3.57
N GLY A 155 -16.10 -19.48 -4.15
CA GLY A 155 -16.12 -19.81 -5.57
C GLY A 155 -17.55 -20.03 -6.07
N GLN A 156 -17.80 -19.63 -7.31
CA GLN A 156 -18.98 -20.07 -8.05
C GLN A 156 -19.20 -21.54 -7.67
N LYS A 157 -20.25 -21.83 -6.91
CA LYS A 157 -20.75 -23.20 -6.85
C LYS A 157 -20.93 -23.55 -8.31
N LYS A 158 -20.16 -24.52 -8.82
CA LYS A 158 -20.47 -25.15 -10.10
C LYS A 158 -21.95 -25.46 -10.01
N SER A 159 -22.76 -24.78 -10.83
CA SER A 159 -24.08 -25.24 -11.15
C SER A 159 -23.87 -26.59 -11.81
N SER A 160 -23.98 -27.65 -11.03
CA SER A 160 -24.28 -28.96 -11.54
C SER A 160 -25.74 -28.89 -11.98
N ASP A 161 -25.91 -28.65 -13.28
CA ASP A 161 -26.98 -29.19 -14.13
C ASP A 161 -26.45 -29.20 -15.57
#